data_AF-A0A655JJX5-F1
#
_entry.id   AF-A0A655JJX5-F1
#
_cell.length_a   1.000
_cell.length_b   1.000
_cell.length_c   1.000
_cell.angle_alpha   90.00
_cell.angle_beta   90.00
_cell.angle_gamma   90.00
#
_symmetry.space_group_name_H-M   'P 1'
#
loop_
_entity.id
_entity.type
_entity.pdbx_description
1 polymer ?
#
loop_
_entity_poly.entity_id
_entity_poly.type
_entity_poly.pdbx_seq_one_letter_code
_entity_poly.pdbx_strand_id
1 'polypeptide(L)'
;MAIAASLVVSAAILYAQGAEHTCCRETPAAIPTGPDSAPANAPRIASPTEADLLAASAPVAAQQFQFALPAGVASEEGLQVKTIWVARAVSVLFPQITNIFGYRQDPLKWHPNGLAIDVMIPNHHSDEGIQLGNQVAGLALANAKRWGVLHVIWRQGYYPGIGAPSWTADYGSETLNHYDHVHIATDGGGYPTGRETYYVGSMSPTPPE
;
A
#
# COMPACT_ATOMS: atom_id res chain seq x y z
N MET A 1 -5.31 37.75 -36.68
CA MET A 1 -4.38 37.18 -37.67
C MET A 1 -3.43 36.27 -36.91
N ALA A 2 -3.43 34.94 -36.96
CA ALA A 2 -4.28 33.91 -37.54
C ALA A 2 -4.05 32.63 -36.67
N ILE A 3 -5.11 31.86 -36.42
CA ILE A 3 -5.08 30.55 -35.73
C ILE A 3 -4.85 29.48 -36.80
N ALA A 4 -4.02 28.46 -36.52
CA ALA A 4 -3.98 27.23 -37.30
C ALA A 4 -4.01 26.02 -36.37
N ALA A 5 -5.17 25.36 -36.37
CA ALA A 5 -5.44 24.10 -35.72
C ALA A 5 -5.01 22.93 -36.62
N SER A 6 -4.68 21.78 -36.02
CA SER A 6 -4.80 20.47 -36.69
C SER A 6 -4.92 19.36 -35.66
N LEU A 7 -6.15 18.86 -35.51
CA LEU A 7 -6.48 17.55 -34.95
C LEU A 7 -6.85 16.66 -36.13
N VAL A 8 -6.28 15.45 -36.22
CA VAL A 8 -6.79 14.40 -37.12
C VAL A 8 -6.97 13.13 -36.30
N VAL A 9 -8.23 12.82 -36.04
CA VAL A 9 -8.75 11.53 -35.56
C VAL A 9 -8.80 10.57 -36.75
N SER A 10 -8.49 9.29 -36.56
CA SER A 10 -8.74 8.25 -37.55
C SER A 10 -9.40 7.05 -36.88
N ALA A 11 -10.66 6.81 -37.23
CA ALA A 11 -11.45 5.65 -36.87
C ALA A 11 -12.09 5.06 -38.13
N ALA A 12 -12.23 3.73 -38.11
CA ALA A 12 -13.07 2.88 -38.95
C ALA A 12 -12.64 2.61 -40.41
N ILE A 13 -12.25 1.34 -40.65
CA ILE A 13 -12.66 0.61 -41.86
C ILE A 13 -13.14 -0.78 -41.41
N LEU A 14 -14.46 -0.90 -41.26
CA LEU A 14 -15.19 -2.16 -41.32
C LEU A 14 -16.31 -1.97 -42.34
N TYR A 15 -16.62 -3.06 -43.04
CA TYR A 15 -17.72 -3.29 -44.01
C TYR A 15 -17.39 -3.26 -45.50
N ALA A 16 -17.42 -4.47 -46.08
CA ALA A 16 -17.91 -4.82 -47.42
C ALA A 16 -17.84 -6.36 -47.54
N GLN A 17 -18.82 -7.20 -47.94
CA GLN A 17 -20.24 -7.15 -48.36
C GLN A 17 -20.81 -8.59 -48.09
N GLY A 18 -22.06 -8.82 -47.66
CA GLY A 18 -23.28 -9.03 -48.49
C GLY A 18 -23.06 -9.99 -49.67
N ALA A 19 -23.77 -11.09 -49.95
CA ALA A 19 -25.01 -11.76 -49.52
C ALA A 19 -24.79 -13.28 -49.77
N GLU A 20 -25.57 -14.25 -49.27
CA GLU A 20 -26.86 -14.69 -49.82
C GLU A 20 -27.45 -15.80 -48.92
N HIS A 21 -28.77 -15.78 -48.74
CA HIS A 21 -29.53 -16.88 -48.17
C HIS A 21 -29.71 -17.99 -49.21
N THR A 22 -29.16 -19.18 -48.97
CA THR A 22 -29.59 -20.41 -49.66
C THR A 22 -30.26 -21.33 -48.66
N CYS A 23 -31.57 -21.47 -48.86
CA CYS A 23 -32.50 -22.36 -48.21
C CYS A 23 -32.09 -23.83 -48.46
N CYS A 24 -31.85 -24.56 -47.37
CA CYS A 24 -31.86 -26.03 -47.28
C CYS A 24 -30.94 -26.82 -48.24
N ARG A 25 -29.85 -27.40 -47.72
CA ARG A 25 -29.28 -28.65 -48.25
C ARG A 25 -28.56 -29.49 -47.19
N GLU A 26 -29.29 -30.50 -46.72
CA GLU A 26 -28.93 -31.90 -46.41
C GLU A 26 -27.59 -32.25 -45.75
N THR A 27 -27.70 -32.81 -44.54
CA THR A 27 -26.64 -33.43 -43.73
C THR A 27 -26.21 -34.79 -44.30
N PRO A 28 -24.94 -35.01 -44.67
CA PRO A 28 -24.41 -36.35 -44.86
C PRO A 28 -24.00 -36.95 -43.51
N ALA A 29 -24.52 -38.14 -43.20
CA ALA A 29 -24.08 -38.95 -42.07
C ALA A 29 -22.62 -39.40 -42.26
N ALA A 30 -21.78 -39.20 -41.25
CA ALA A 30 -20.43 -39.75 -41.20
C ALA A 30 -20.44 -41.15 -40.55
N ILE A 31 -19.81 -42.10 -41.23
CA ILE A 31 -19.61 -43.50 -40.86
C ILE A 31 -18.59 -43.59 -39.70
N PRO A 32 -18.73 -44.51 -38.72
CA PRO A 32 -17.77 -44.64 -37.63
C PRO A 32 -16.51 -45.37 -38.11
N THR A 33 -15.35 -44.72 -38.02
CA THR A 33 -14.03 -45.39 -38.09
C THR A 33 -13.45 -45.55 -36.69
N GLY A 34 -12.73 -46.66 -36.49
CA GLY A 34 -12.30 -47.20 -35.20
C GLY A 34 -11.25 -46.38 -34.44
N PRO A 35 -10.61 -46.97 -33.41
CA PRO A 35 -9.97 -46.22 -32.34
C PRO A 35 -8.67 -45.57 -32.82
N ASP A 36 -8.74 -44.27 -33.12
CA ASP A 36 -7.57 -43.47 -33.37
C ASP A 36 -6.78 -43.26 -32.08
N SER A 37 -5.48 -43.46 -32.20
CA SER A 37 -4.47 -43.25 -31.18
C SER A 37 -4.40 -41.75 -30.89
N ALA A 38 -4.64 -41.35 -29.64
CA ALA A 38 -4.63 -39.94 -29.25
C ALA A 38 -3.23 -39.31 -29.47
N PRO A 39 -3.15 -38.03 -29.91
CA PRO A 39 -1.89 -37.35 -30.18
C PRO A 39 -1.13 -37.06 -28.88
N ALA A 40 0.18 -37.31 -28.89
CA ALA A 40 1.10 -37.18 -27.75
C ALA A 40 1.37 -35.73 -27.26
N ASN A 41 0.52 -34.76 -27.61
CA ASN A 41 0.75 -33.33 -27.35
C ASN A 41 -0.47 -32.56 -26.81
N ALA A 42 -1.43 -33.25 -26.20
CA ALA A 42 -2.49 -32.58 -25.44
C ALA A 42 -1.95 -32.07 -24.09
N PRO A 43 -2.38 -30.88 -23.61
CA PRO A 43 -2.03 -30.42 -22.26
C PRO A 43 -2.48 -31.46 -21.22
N ARG A 44 -1.53 -32.01 -20.46
CA ARG A 44 -1.82 -32.98 -19.40
C ARG A 44 -2.31 -32.22 -18.16
N ILE A 45 -3.51 -32.58 -17.70
CA ILE A 45 -4.00 -32.19 -16.37
C ILE A 45 -3.33 -33.11 -15.35
N ALA A 46 -2.71 -32.53 -14.32
CA ALA A 46 -2.08 -33.31 -13.26
C ALA A 46 -3.12 -34.18 -12.54
N SER A 47 -2.75 -35.43 -12.27
CA SER A 47 -3.54 -36.30 -11.42
C SER A 47 -3.56 -35.79 -9.97
N PRO A 48 -4.57 -36.17 -9.15
CA PRO A 48 -4.60 -35.81 -7.73
C PRO A 48 -3.32 -36.20 -6.99
N THR A 49 -2.76 -37.38 -7.28
CA THR A 49 -1.52 -37.85 -6.67
C THR A 49 -0.31 -37.02 -7.08
N GLU A 50 -0.24 -36.58 -8.35
CA GLU A 50 0.83 -35.68 -8.81
C GLU A 50 0.69 -34.30 -8.14
N ALA A 51 -0.53 -33.80 -7.95
CA ALA A 51 -0.80 -32.56 -7.24
C ALA A 51 -0.43 -32.66 -5.75
N ASP A 52 -0.76 -33.78 -5.09
CA ASP A 52 -0.43 -34.05 -3.69
C ASP A 52 1.08 -34.18 -3.48
N LEU A 53 1.79 -34.86 -4.39
CA LEU A 53 3.24 -34.96 -4.34
C LEU A 53 3.92 -33.60 -4.58
N LEU A 54 3.36 -32.78 -5.48
CA LEU A 54 3.85 -31.42 -5.71
C LEU A 54 3.61 -30.52 -4.49
N ALA A 55 2.46 -30.65 -3.83
CA ALA A 55 2.11 -29.94 -2.61
C ALA A 55 2.96 -30.39 -1.41
N ALA A 56 3.24 -31.68 -1.29
CA ALA A 56 4.13 -32.24 -0.27
C ALA A 56 5.60 -31.83 -0.48
N SER A 57 5.98 -31.55 -1.72
CA SER A 57 7.31 -31.05 -2.10
C SER A 57 7.39 -29.52 -2.12
N ALA A 58 6.26 -28.83 -1.94
CA ALA A 58 6.25 -27.39 -1.82
C ALA A 58 6.96 -27.00 -0.51
N PRO A 59 7.82 -25.97 -0.52
CA PRO A 59 8.43 -25.50 0.71
C PRO A 59 7.32 -25.18 1.72
N VAL A 60 7.39 -25.80 2.91
CA VAL A 60 6.44 -25.64 4.00
C VAL A 60 6.55 -24.20 4.51
N ALA A 61 5.79 -23.31 3.88
CA ALA A 61 5.89 -21.87 3.99
C ALA A 61 7.31 -21.33 3.69
N ALA A 62 7.39 -20.17 3.05
CA ALA A 62 8.54 -19.33 3.32
C ALA A 62 8.61 -19.21 4.85
N GLN A 63 9.68 -19.67 5.49
CA GLN A 63 9.93 -19.31 6.87
C GLN A 63 9.88 -17.80 6.89
N GLN A 64 8.77 -17.28 7.39
CA GLN A 64 8.50 -15.88 7.32
C GLN A 64 9.50 -15.30 8.30
N PHE A 65 10.61 -14.80 7.79
CA PHE A 65 11.60 -14.06 8.55
C PHE A 65 10.91 -12.78 8.99
N GLN A 66 10.05 -12.93 10.00
CA GLN A 66 9.33 -11.84 10.62
C GLN A 66 10.31 -11.18 11.57
N PHE A 67 10.98 -10.15 11.05
CA PHE A 67 11.81 -9.29 11.87
C PHE A 67 10.90 -8.46 12.79
N ALA A 68 10.92 -8.79 14.08
CA ALA A 68 10.21 -8.02 15.10
C ALA A 68 10.83 -6.63 15.19
N LEU A 69 10.00 -5.60 15.08
CA LEU A 69 10.41 -4.21 15.21
C LEU A 69 10.71 -3.92 16.69
N PRO A 70 11.98 -3.63 17.06
CA PRO A 70 12.31 -3.22 18.41
C PRO A 70 11.68 -1.87 18.75
N ALA A 71 11.69 -1.51 20.04
CA ALA A 71 11.38 -0.16 20.45
C ALA A 71 12.32 0.84 19.76
N GLY A 72 11.76 1.97 19.34
CA GLY A 72 12.44 3.01 18.57
C GLY A 72 12.88 4.20 19.41
N VAL A 73 13.08 5.34 18.75
CA VAL A 73 13.44 6.61 19.40
C VAL A 73 12.24 7.36 19.99
N ALA A 74 11.02 6.99 19.61
CA ALA A 74 9.80 7.58 20.17
C ALA A 74 9.54 7.06 21.59
N SER A 75 9.11 7.94 22.50
CA SER A 75 8.45 7.47 23.72
C SER A 75 7.13 6.79 23.35
N GLU A 76 6.93 5.55 23.82
CA GLU A 76 5.69 4.80 23.62
C GLU A 76 4.65 5.07 24.71
N GLU A 77 5.03 5.85 25.74
CA GLU A 77 4.11 6.24 26.81
C GLU A 77 2.93 7.03 26.24
N GLY A 78 1.71 6.57 26.55
CA GLY A 78 0.48 7.20 26.08
C GLY A 78 0.17 7.01 24.60
N LEU A 79 0.99 6.29 23.82
CA LEU A 79 0.71 5.96 22.42
C LEU A 79 -0.20 4.72 22.30
N GLN A 80 -1.01 4.69 21.24
CA GLN A 80 -1.79 3.52 20.86
C GLN A 80 -1.03 2.58 19.93
N VAL A 81 -1.48 1.33 19.85
CA VAL A 81 -0.73 0.24 19.21
C VAL A 81 -0.37 0.51 17.74
N LYS A 82 -1.27 1.03 16.91
CA LYS A 82 -0.93 1.34 15.51
C LYS A 82 0.00 2.56 15.41
N THR A 83 -0.11 3.53 16.31
CA THR A 83 0.84 4.66 16.41
C THR A 83 2.25 4.19 16.79
N ILE A 84 2.36 3.29 17.79
CA ILE A 84 3.63 2.63 18.17
C ILE A 84 4.21 1.86 16.98
N TRP A 85 3.35 1.14 16.26
CA TRP A 85 3.75 0.37 15.09
C TRP A 85 4.41 1.25 14.02
N VAL A 86 3.79 2.38 13.67
CA VAL A 86 4.38 3.36 12.75
C VAL A 86 5.70 3.90 13.29
N ALA A 87 5.76 4.30 14.56
CA ALA A 87 6.97 4.88 15.16
C ALA A 87 8.17 3.91 15.14
N ARG A 88 7.93 2.62 15.45
CA ARG A 88 8.96 1.57 15.39
C ARG A 88 9.40 1.29 13.95
N ALA A 89 8.46 1.23 13.01
CA ALA A 89 8.79 1.04 11.60
C ALA A 89 9.67 2.18 11.06
N VAL A 90 9.33 3.43 11.39
CA VAL A 90 10.13 4.61 11.04
C VAL A 90 11.52 4.53 11.66
N SER A 91 11.62 4.21 12.95
CA SER A 91 12.92 4.13 13.65
C SER A 91 13.86 3.08 13.04
N VAL A 92 13.33 1.94 12.58
CA VAL A 92 14.13 0.88 11.95
C VAL A 92 14.54 1.26 10.52
N LEU A 93 13.62 1.80 9.73
CA LEU A 93 13.84 2.06 8.31
C LEU A 93 14.60 3.36 8.05
N PHE A 94 14.57 4.30 8.99
CA PHE A 94 15.23 5.60 8.87
C PHE A 94 16.10 5.88 10.11
N PRO A 95 17.26 5.22 10.26
CA PRO A 95 18.13 5.36 11.44
C PRO A 95 18.70 6.77 11.65
N GLN A 96 18.62 7.63 10.63
CA GLN A 96 18.96 9.05 10.71
C GLN A 96 17.90 9.91 11.44
N ILE A 97 16.70 9.37 11.67
CA ILE A 97 15.70 9.97 12.55
C ILE A 97 16.09 9.65 13.99
N THR A 98 16.50 10.67 14.73
CA THR A 98 16.97 10.53 16.11
C THR A 98 15.94 10.99 17.15
N ASN A 99 14.84 11.61 16.71
CA ASN A 99 13.80 12.10 17.58
C ASN A 99 12.41 11.96 16.93
N ILE A 100 11.46 11.43 17.70
CA ILE A 100 10.05 11.35 17.32
C ILE A 100 9.24 11.77 18.55
N PHE A 101 8.48 12.85 18.42
CA PHE A 101 7.54 13.25 19.46
C PHE A 101 6.21 12.51 19.30
N GLY A 102 5.50 12.30 20.40
CA GLY A 102 4.27 11.51 20.42
C GLY A 102 3.23 12.12 21.34
N TYR A 103 2.75 11.34 22.30
CA TYR A 103 1.74 11.75 23.27
C TYR A 103 2.14 13.02 24.02
N ARG A 104 1.23 13.99 24.04
CA ARG A 104 1.30 15.25 24.79
C ARG A 104 -0.07 15.92 24.81
N GLN A 105 -0.25 16.90 25.69
CA GLN A 105 -1.43 17.76 25.67
C GLN A 105 -1.33 18.74 24.49
N ASP A 106 -2.35 18.74 23.63
CA ASP A 106 -2.48 19.56 22.42
C ASP A 106 -3.96 19.96 22.24
N PRO A 107 -4.27 21.01 21.46
CA PRO A 107 -5.65 21.44 21.21
C PRO A 107 -6.50 20.42 20.43
N LEU A 108 -5.87 19.61 19.58
CA LEU A 108 -6.54 18.58 18.79
C LEU A 108 -6.38 17.22 19.44
N LYS A 109 -7.35 16.33 19.22
CA LYS A 109 -7.42 15.00 19.86
C LYS A 109 -6.26 14.04 19.56
N TRP A 110 -5.42 14.32 18.56
CA TRP A 110 -4.50 13.33 18.01
C TRP A 110 -3.36 12.97 18.98
N HIS A 111 -2.52 13.94 19.38
CA HIS A 111 -1.47 13.70 20.37
C HIS A 111 -2.03 13.34 21.76
N PRO A 112 -3.07 14.00 22.30
CA PRO A 112 -3.59 13.70 23.63
C PRO A 112 -4.19 12.30 23.77
N ASN A 113 -4.63 11.68 22.67
CA ASN A 113 -5.18 10.33 22.69
C ASN A 113 -4.18 9.27 22.20
N GLY A 114 -2.91 9.63 21.98
CA GLY A 114 -1.88 8.68 21.53
C GLY A 114 -2.01 8.25 20.07
N LEU A 115 -2.70 9.06 19.26
CA LEU A 115 -3.03 8.74 17.87
C LEU A 115 -2.04 9.32 16.86
N ALA A 116 -1.09 10.16 17.30
CA ALA A 116 -0.15 10.81 16.37
C ALA A 116 1.29 10.84 16.88
N ILE A 117 2.19 10.93 15.90
CA ILE A 117 3.61 11.17 16.08
C ILE A 117 4.08 12.29 15.16
N ASP A 118 5.09 13.03 15.61
CA ASP A 118 5.83 14.01 14.83
C ASP A 118 7.25 13.49 14.62
N VAL A 119 7.55 13.07 13.40
CA VAL A 119 8.86 12.54 13.01
C VAL A 119 9.76 13.71 12.65
N MET A 120 10.72 14.04 13.52
CA MET A 120 11.60 15.20 13.32
C MET A 120 12.59 14.96 12.20
N ILE A 121 12.63 15.85 11.21
CA ILE A 121 13.49 15.72 10.04
C ILE A 121 14.79 16.50 10.27
N PRO A 122 15.97 15.85 10.32
CA PRO A 122 17.24 16.56 10.43
C PRO A 122 17.51 17.37 9.15
N ASN A 123 18.10 18.56 9.31
CA ASN A 123 18.43 19.45 8.20
C ASN A 123 17.25 19.68 7.25
N HIS A 124 16.05 19.91 7.77
CA HIS A 124 14.78 19.96 7.02
C HIS A 124 14.66 21.04 5.93
N HIS A 125 15.64 21.94 5.84
CA HIS A 125 15.78 22.93 4.76
C HIS A 125 16.66 22.46 3.61
N SER A 126 17.46 21.42 3.80
CA SER A 126 18.31 20.88 2.75
C SER A 126 17.53 19.95 1.82
N ASP A 127 18.05 19.74 0.62
CA ASP A 127 17.46 18.81 -0.35
C ASP A 127 17.39 17.39 0.23
N GLU A 128 18.41 16.97 0.99
CA GLU A 128 18.45 15.67 1.67
C GLU A 128 17.39 15.57 2.76
N GLY A 129 17.21 16.62 3.58
CA GLY A 129 16.18 16.66 4.61
C GLY A 129 14.77 16.62 3.99
N ILE A 130 14.54 17.38 2.93
CA ILE A 130 13.27 17.36 2.19
C ILE A 130 13.02 15.97 1.59
N GLN A 131 14.04 15.35 0.96
CA GLN A 131 13.94 14.01 0.41
C GLN A 131 13.64 12.98 1.50
N LEU A 132 14.28 13.07 2.67
CA LEU A 132 14.02 12.21 3.81
C LEU A 132 12.57 12.36 4.30
N GLY A 133 12.10 13.59 4.52
CA GLY A 133 10.71 13.84 4.91
C GLY A 133 9.71 13.28 3.90
N ASN A 134 10.00 13.41 2.60
CA ASN A 134 9.19 12.83 1.53
C ASN A 134 9.16 11.29 1.61
N GLN A 135 10.29 10.64 1.92
CA GLN A 135 10.35 9.19 2.08
C GLN A 135 9.56 8.70 3.31
N VAL A 136 9.65 9.41 4.44
CA VAL A 136 8.87 9.09 5.65
C VAL A 136 7.38 9.23 5.38
N ALA A 137 6.96 10.36 4.80
CA ALA A 137 5.57 10.61 4.44
C ALA A 137 5.04 9.55 3.44
N GLY A 138 5.83 9.26 2.40
CA GLY A 138 5.50 8.24 1.40
C GLY A 138 5.39 6.84 1.99
N LEU A 139 6.27 6.45 2.91
CA LEU A 139 6.18 5.16 3.61
C LEU A 139 4.88 5.04 4.40
N ALA A 140 4.53 6.07 5.17
CA ALA A 140 3.30 6.09 5.96
C ALA A 140 2.06 5.97 5.07
N LEU A 141 2.00 6.76 3.99
CA LEU A 141 0.89 6.72 3.03
C LEU A 141 0.80 5.39 2.27
N ALA A 142 1.93 4.82 1.84
CA ALA A 142 1.97 3.53 1.15
C ALA A 142 1.47 2.37 2.03
N ASN A 143 1.50 2.54 3.36
CA ASN A 143 1.01 1.57 4.32
C ASN A 143 -0.28 2.03 5.02
N ALA A 144 -0.98 3.05 4.52
CA ALA A 144 -2.04 3.73 5.26
C ALA A 144 -3.13 2.77 5.74
N LYS A 145 -3.63 1.89 4.87
CA LYS A 145 -4.61 0.86 5.26
C LYS A 145 -4.06 -0.13 6.30
N ARG A 146 -2.79 -0.55 6.15
CA ARG A 146 -2.18 -1.57 7.01
C ARG A 146 -1.92 -1.03 8.42
N TRP A 147 -1.41 0.19 8.51
CA TRP A 147 -1.05 0.84 9.77
C TRP A 147 -2.15 1.75 10.32
N GLY A 148 -3.32 1.78 9.67
CA GLY A 148 -4.43 2.65 10.07
C GLY A 148 -4.08 4.14 10.00
N VAL A 149 -3.19 4.57 9.10
CA VAL A 149 -2.86 6.00 8.93
C VAL A 149 -4.08 6.73 8.37
N LEU A 150 -4.56 7.70 9.13
CA LEU A 150 -5.69 8.56 8.77
C LEU A 150 -5.23 9.74 7.92
N HIS A 151 -4.11 10.34 8.27
CA HIS A 151 -3.50 11.40 7.47
C HIS A 151 -2.02 11.60 7.82
N VAL A 152 -1.31 12.23 6.88
CA VAL A 152 0.06 12.72 7.02
C VAL A 152 0.06 14.20 6.70
N ILE A 153 0.82 15.01 7.45
CA ILE A 153 1.07 16.41 7.12
C ILE A 153 2.57 16.62 6.97
N TRP A 154 2.98 17.18 5.82
CA TRP A 154 4.38 17.48 5.53
C TRP A 154 4.46 18.73 4.65
N ARG A 155 5.16 19.74 5.13
CA ARG A 155 5.39 21.04 4.46
C ARG A 155 4.09 21.63 3.91
N GLN A 156 3.10 21.83 4.80
CA GLN A 156 1.73 22.27 4.52
C GLN A 156 0.89 21.36 3.60
N GLY A 157 1.45 20.30 3.04
CA GLY A 157 0.67 19.28 2.35
C GLY A 157 -0.10 18.45 3.37
N TYR A 158 -1.42 18.45 3.28
CA TYR A 158 -2.30 17.53 4.00
C TYR A 158 -2.65 16.35 3.10
N TYR A 159 -2.21 15.16 3.49
CA TYR A 159 -2.40 13.92 2.74
C TYR A 159 -3.30 12.99 3.54
N PRO A 160 -4.59 12.86 3.21
CA PRO A 160 -5.43 11.84 3.84
C PRO A 160 -4.92 10.44 3.44
N GLY A 161 -4.99 9.48 4.35
CA GLY A 161 -4.60 8.09 4.07
C GLY A 161 -5.43 7.47 2.93
N ILE A 162 -6.66 7.95 2.76
CA ILE A 162 -7.53 7.68 1.60
C ILE A 162 -8.14 9.00 1.14
N GLY A 163 -7.88 9.40 -0.10
CA GLY A 163 -8.48 10.59 -0.70
C GLY A 163 -7.47 11.47 -1.44
N ALA A 164 -7.94 12.61 -1.93
CA ALA A 164 -7.10 13.59 -2.60
C ALA A 164 -6.37 14.49 -1.57
N PRO A 165 -5.11 14.88 -1.84
CA PRO A 165 -4.38 15.80 -0.97
C PRO A 165 -4.92 17.23 -1.08
N SER A 166 -4.61 18.04 -0.07
CA SER A 166 -4.92 19.47 -0.02
C SER A 166 -3.77 20.25 0.63
N TRP A 167 -3.82 21.58 0.57
CA TRP A 167 -2.87 22.45 1.25
C TRP A 167 -3.50 23.03 2.51
N THR A 168 -2.73 23.07 3.61
CA THR A 168 -3.12 23.80 4.82
C THR A 168 -2.85 25.30 4.65
N ALA A 169 -3.45 26.12 5.51
CA ALA A 169 -3.08 27.52 5.61
C ALA A 169 -1.63 27.68 6.11
N ASP A 170 -1.09 28.89 5.99
CA ASP A 170 0.12 29.32 6.69
C ASP A 170 -0.23 29.78 8.11
N TYR A 171 0.35 29.10 9.10
CA TYR A 171 0.14 29.34 10.52
C TYR A 171 1.28 30.14 11.16
N GLY A 172 2.22 30.67 10.37
CA GLY A 172 3.20 31.67 10.80
C GLY A 172 4.49 31.13 11.41
N SER A 173 4.72 29.81 11.40
CA SER A 173 6.01 29.22 11.77
C SER A 173 6.27 27.91 11.05
N GLU A 174 7.55 27.54 10.93
CA GLU A 174 7.95 26.26 10.29
C GLU A 174 7.31 25.06 10.98
N THR A 175 7.33 25.02 12.31
CA THR A 175 6.74 23.93 13.08
C THR A 175 5.23 23.85 12.86
N LEU A 176 4.49 24.96 12.93
CA LEU A 176 3.04 24.93 12.70
C LEU A 176 2.69 24.57 11.25
N ASN A 177 3.58 24.89 10.31
CA ASN A 177 3.46 24.55 8.90
C ASN A 177 4.04 23.17 8.55
N HIS A 178 4.50 22.40 9.53
CA HIS A 178 5.06 21.05 9.35
C HIS A 178 6.28 21.02 8.41
N TYR A 179 7.12 22.06 8.46
CA TYR A 179 8.34 22.13 7.65
C TYR A 179 9.53 21.39 8.25
N ASP A 180 9.54 21.22 9.58
CA ASP A 180 10.62 20.59 10.37
C ASP A 180 10.30 19.14 10.81
N HIS A 181 9.05 18.69 10.65
CA HIS A 181 8.62 17.34 10.98
C HIS A 181 7.51 16.81 10.08
N VAL A 182 7.47 15.49 9.92
CA VAL A 182 6.33 14.78 9.30
C VAL A 182 5.36 14.38 10.41
N HIS A 183 4.15 14.94 10.40
CA HIS A 183 3.08 14.54 11.32
C HIS A 183 2.34 13.34 10.74
N ILE A 184 2.15 12.28 11.52
CA ILE A 184 1.41 11.08 11.13
C ILE A 184 0.37 10.76 12.19
N ALA A 185 -0.90 10.75 11.79
CA ALA A 185 -2.02 10.37 12.65
C ALA A 185 -2.63 9.04 12.22
N THR A 186 -2.98 8.20 13.18
CA THR A 186 -3.57 6.87 12.99
C THR A 186 -4.98 6.78 13.58
N ASP A 187 -5.71 5.72 13.23
CA ASP A 187 -6.98 5.33 13.83
C ASP A 187 -6.80 4.64 15.21
N GLY A 188 -5.56 4.41 15.65
CA GLY A 188 -5.23 3.95 16.99
C GLY A 188 -5.19 2.42 17.13
N GLY A 189 -6.29 1.80 17.56
CA GLY A 189 -6.35 0.37 17.87
C GLY A 189 -6.21 0.01 19.35
N GLY A 190 -6.30 1.00 20.25
CA GLY A 190 -6.23 0.82 21.70
C GLY A 190 -4.82 0.96 22.27
N TYR A 191 -4.73 0.99 23.59
CA TYR A 191 -3.46 1.07 24.32
C TYR A 191 -2.78 -0.30 24.41
N PRO A 192 -1.45 -0.37 24.35
CA PRO A 192 -0.71 -1.62 24.40
C PRO A 192 -0.94 -2.34 25.74
N THR A 193 -1.06 -3.67 25.68
CA THR A 193 -1.14 -4.54 26.86
C THR A 193 0.23 -5.11 27.26
N GLY A 194 1.28 -4.83 26.48
CA GLY A 194 2.63 -5.37 26.67
C GLY A 194 2.83 -6.76 26.05
N ARG A 195 1.84 -7.26 25.32
CA ARG A 195 1.89 -8.56 24.62
C ARG A 195 2.02 -8.39 23.10
N GLU A 196 2.07 -7.14 22.64
CA GLU A 196 2.12 -6.81 21.23
C GLU A 196 3.53 -7.06 20.68
N THR A 197 3.60 -7.78 19.56
CA THR A 197 4.80 -7.89 18.74
C THR A 197 4.52 -7.25 17.38
N TYR A 198 5.35 -6.28 17.01
CA TYR A 198 5.21 -5.50 15.78
C TYR A 198 6.17 -6.03 14.72
N TYR A 199 5.71 -6.13 13.48
CA TYR A 199 6.52 -6.51 12.31
C TYR A 199 6.24 -5.52 11.18
N VAL A 200 7.10 -5.39 10.19
CA VAL A 200 6.85 -4.43 9.08
C VAL A 200 5.48 -4.66 8.41
N GLY A 201 5.09 -5.92 8.20
CA GLY A 201 3.87 -6.29 7.49
C GLY A 201 2.67 -6.70 8.35
N SER A 202 2.86 -6.94 9.65
CA SER A 202 1.82 -7.45 10.56
C SER A 202 2.10 -7.08 12.01
N MET A 203 1.14 -7.25 12.91
CA MET A 203 1.39 -7.30 14.34
C MET A 203 0.53 -8.37 15.01
N SER A 204 1.00 -8.85 16.17
CA SER A 204 0.32 -9.87 16.97
C SER A 204 0.10 -9.35 18.39
N PRO A 205 -1.13 -9.41 18.96
CA PRO A 205 -2.36 -9.74 18.24
C PRO A 205 -2.67 -8.70 17.16
N THR A 206 -3.48 -9.06 16.17
CA THR A 206 -3.97 -8.08 15.19
C THR A 206 -4.80 -7.02 15.92
N PRO A 207 -4.60 -5.71 15.65
CA PRO A 207 -5.39 -4.66 16.27
C PRO A 207 -6.85 -4.81 15.91
N PRO A 208 -7.77 -4.33 16.78
CA PRO A 208 -9.12 -4.07 16.34
C PRO A 208 -9.12 -3.12 15.14
N GLU A 209 -10.04 -3.36 14.20
CA GLU A 209 -10.28 -2.46 13.06
C GLU A 209 -10.76 -1.09 13.54
#